data_AF-A0A1F8P0N7-F1
#
_entry.id   AF-A0A1F8P0N7-F1
#
_cell.length_a   1.000
_cell.length_b   1.000
_cell.length_c   1.000
_cell.angle_alpha   90.00
_cell.angle_beta   90.00
_cell.angle_gamma   90.00
#
_symmetry.space_group_name_H-M   'P 1'
#
loop_
_entity.id
_entity.type
_entity.pdbx_description
1 polymer ?
#
loop_
_entity_poly.entity_id
_entity_poly.type
_entity_poly.pdbx_seq_one_letter_code
_entity_poly.pdbx_strand_id
1 'polypeptide(L)'
;MHRNLLRGLVVLIIAGWACAAPVPTASPATRTAFVETASAIAPTTETVTVEATAPPLSFAISILVDLDSESVPAEGLAIALEEASTLLLERTGFVFTLLEVVEGRPTDSIGPWVSDYLSGKAPPIPNGVVVFSYGEHDFARSRGGYSFNIPAPAGFVNAFVSPVAGGRSVYVAVLHWGHRFGACGYDESGNLVSEVAIDGQCRNQPGTTCTTHNGYSMCSNVVDDPYASTPTYFVAANFVHEFLHPFGLYLNYDHYGTAECREVMGWGSEWVFSDAEASYWLNMCPYVYDNFRASYRP
;
A
#
# COMPACT_ATOMS: atom_id res chain seq x y z
N MET A 1 -13.37 15.83 -50.33
CA MET A 1 -14.44 15.42 -49.39
C MET A 1 -13.78 14.59 -48.30
N HIS A 2 -13.58 15.20 -47.13
CA HIS A 2 -12.86 14.65 -45.98
C HIS A 2 -13.81 14.43 -44.81
N ARG A 3 -13.34 13.62 -43.83
CA ARG A 3 -13.78 13.44 -42.42
C ARG A 3 -14.72 12.25 -42.19
N ASN A 4 -14.53 11.36 -41.20
CA ASN A 4 -13.92 11.50 -39.87
C ASN A 4 -13.25 10.19 -39.37
N LEU A 5 -12.08 10.34 -38.73
CA LEU A 5 -11.49 9.40 -37.78
C LEU A 5 -11.40 10.17 -36.45
N LEU A 6 -12.09 9.70 -35.41
CA LEU A 6 -11.88 10.12 -34.02
C LEU A 6 -11.27 8.93 -33.27
N ARG A 7 -9.98 9.04 -32.94
CA ARG A 7 -9.34 8.23 -31.90
C ARG A 7 -9.17 9.13 -30.68
N GLY A 8 -9.73 8.70 -29.55
CA GLY A 8 -9.60 9.36 -28.26
C GLY A 8 -8.16 9.27 -27.76
N LEU A 9 -7.63 10.42 -27.37
CA LEU A 9 -6.35 10.61 -26.72
C LEU A 9 -6.60 10.54 -25.20
N VAL A 10 -6.16 9.48 -24.54
CA VAL A 10 -6.05 9.46 -23.07
C VAL A 10 -4.69 10.06 -22.74
N VAL A 11 -4.71 11.26 -22.16
CA VAL A 11 -3.52 11.94 -21.67
C VAL A 11 -3.27 11.47 -20.24
N LEU A 12 -2.27 10.62 -20.05
CA LEU A 12 -1.76 10.21 -18.75
C LEU A 12 -0.72 11.26 -18.30
N ILE A 13 -1.08 12.13 -17.35
CA ILE A 13 -0.15 13.08 -16.74
C ILE A 13 0.55 12.44 -15.54
N ILE A 14 1.86 12.62 -15.54
CA ILE A 14 2.90 12.06 -14.67
C ILE A 14 2.75 12.55 -13.23
N ALA A 15 2.71 11.63 -12.26
CA ALA A 15 3.10 11.87 -10.88
C ALA A 15 4.41 11.10 -10.59
N GLY A 16 5.51 11.85 -10.57
CA GLY A 16 6.75 11.40 -9.97
C GLY A 16 6.59 11.29 -8.47
N TRP A 17 7.39 10.42 -7.86
CA TRP A 17 7.62 10.41 -6.42
C TRP A 17 7.79 11.85 -5.89
N ALA A 18 7.15 12.11 -4.76
CA ALA A 18 6.99 13.40 -4.13
C ALA A 18 8.21 14.33 -4.25
N CYS A 19 7.97 15.55 -4.72
CA CYS A 19 8.91 16.66 -4.57
C CYS A 19 9.13 16.93 -3.07
N ALA A 20 10.27 16.50 -2.54
CA ALA A 20 10.75 16.99 -1.26
C ALA A 20 11.28 18.42 -1.43
N ALA A 21 10.62 19.40 -0.81
CA ALA A 21 11.22 20.71 -0.55
C ALA A 21 12.28 20.58 0.58
N PRO A 22 13.35 21.39 0.58
CA PRO A 22 14.38 21.30 1.61
C PRO A 22 13.84 21.70 2.99
N VAL A 23 13.96 20.80 3.97
CA VAL A 23 13.59 21.03 5.37
C VAL A 23 14.71 21.79 6.11
N PRO A 24 14.41 22.86 6.87
CA PRO A 24 15.39 23.49 7.75
C PRO A 24 15.69 22.60 8.96
N THR A 25 16.98 22.39 9.22
CA THR A 25 17.51 21.64 10.36
C THR A 25 17.21 22.33 11.69
N ALA A 26 16.30 21.75 12.48
CA ALA A 26 16.11 22.12 13.88
C ALA A 26 17.08 21.35 14.79
N SER A 27 17.74 22.06 15.70
CA SER A 27 18.67 21.49 16.69
C SER A 27 17.94 20.64 17.75
N PRO A 28 18.59 19.61 18.32
CA PRO A 28 17.98 18.75 19.32
C PRO A 28 17.80 19.49 20.66
N ALA A 29 16.57 19.51 21.16
CA ALA A 29 16.26 19.95 22.51
C ALA A 29 16.59 18.84 23.52
N THR A 30 17.42 19.18 24.51
CA THR A 30 17.81 18.31 25.62
C THR A 30 16.60 18.04 26.53
N ARG A 31 16.14 16.79 26.64
CA ARG A 31 15.13 16.38 27.62
C ARG A 31 15.79 16.11 28.97
N THR A 32 15.37 16.84 29.99
CA THR A 32 15.74 16.60 31.39
C THR A 32 14.86 15.48 31.95
N ALA A 33 15.46 14.40 32.43
CA ALA A 33 14.75 13.30 33.07
C ALA A 33 14.37 13.69 34.52
N PHE A 34 13.08 13.61 34.85
CA PHE A 34 12.59 13.65 36.22
C PHE A 34 12.57 12.22 36.76
N VAL A 35 13.26 11.99 37.88
CA VAL A 35 13.19 10.74 38.64
C VAL A 35 12.08 10.88 39.67
N GLU A 36 10.92 10.29 39.37
CA GLU A 36 9.81 10.19 40.32
C GLU A 36 10.00 8.95 41.19
N THR A 37 10.00 9.14 42.51
CA THR A 37 10.20 8.06 43.49
C THR A 37 8.87 7.34 43.70
N ALA A 38 8.79 6.09 43.26
CA ALA A 38 7.61 5.24 43.41
C ALA A 38 7.43 4.84 44.88
N SER A 39 6.26 5.19 45.44
CA SER A 39 5.81 4.72 46.75
C SER A 39 5.13 3.35 46.58
N ALA A 40 5.53 2.37 47.38
CA ALA A 40 5.02 1.00 47.31
C ALA A 40 3.52 0.95 47.72
N ILE A 41 2.66 0.62 46.76
CA ILE A 41 1.24 0.29 46.99
C ILE A 41 1.14 -1.24 47.07
N ALA A 42 0.45 -1.74 48.10
CA ALA A 42 0.22 -3.16 48.30
C ALA A 42 -0.56 -3.78 47.13
N PRO A 43 -0.27 -5.03 46.73
CA PRO A 43 -0.93 -5.67 45.58
C PRO A 43 -2.38 -6.00 45.93
N THR A 44 -3.32 -5.21 45.40
CA THR A 44 -4.73 -5.61 45.31
C THR A 44 -4.87 -6.56 44.11
N THR A 45 -5.22 -7.81 44.37
CA THR A 45 -5.57 -8.78 43.34
C THR A 45 -6.94 -8.42 42.77
N GLU A 46 -6.98 -7.47 41.84
CA GLU A 46 -8.15 -7.27 41.00
C GLU A 46 -8.20 -8.40 39.97
N THR A 47 -9.24 -9.22 40.04
CA THR A 47 -9.57 -10.17 38.99
C THR A 47 -10.01 -9.36 37.77
N VAL A 48 -9.07 -9.05 36.88
CA VAL A 48 -9.38 -8.44 35.58
C VAL A 48 -10.13 -9.47 34.77
N THR A 49 -11.45 -9.34 34.73
CA THR A 49 -12.29 -10.05 33.75
C THR A 49 -11.94 -9.45 32.39
N VAL A 50 -11.11 -10.16 31.62
CA VAL A 50 -10.84 -9.82 30.23
C VAL A 50 -12.14 -10.07 29.47
N GLU A 51 -12.87 -9.00 29.18
CA GLU A 51 -14.03 -9.05 28.30
C GLU A 51 -13.56 -9.54 26.94
N ALA A 52 -14.16 -10.62 26.44
CA ALA A 52 -13.78 -11.21 25.16
C ALA A 52 -14.04 -10.20 24.04
N THR A 53 -12.96 -9.63 23.49
CA THR A 53 -13.04 -8.72 22.34
C THR A 53 -13.71 -9.46 21.19
N ALA A 54 -14.74 -8.84 20.60
CA ALA A 54 -15.36 -9.36 19.37
C ALA A 54 -14.28 -9.60 18.30
N PRO A 55 -14.41 -10.64 17.46
CA PRO A 55 -13.45 -10.89 16.40
C PRO A 55 -13.39 -9.69 15.45
N PRO A 56 -12.21 -9.36 14.89
CA PRO A 56 -12.08 -8.26 13.95
C PRO A 56 -12.95 -8.51 12.71
N LEU A 57 -13.49 -7.42 12.14
CA LEU A 57 -14.22 -7.49 10.88
C LEU A 57 -13.25 -7.83 9.75
N SER A 58 -13.72 -8.46 8.68
CA SER A 58 -12.85 -8.93 7.61
C SER A 58 -13.16 -8.33 6.24
N PHE A 59 -12.09 -8.09 5.49
CA PHE A 59 -12.11 -7.81 4.06
C PHE A 59 -11.64 -9.07 3.31
N ALA A 60 -12.57 -9.79 2.69
CA ALA A 60 -12.28 -11.03 1.99
C ALA A 60 -11.55 -10.77 0.66
N ILE A 61 -10.44 -11.47 0.44
CA ILE A 61 -9.61 -11.34 -0.75
C ILE A 61 -9.31 -12.67 -1.41
N SER A 62 -9.02 -12.61 -2.71
CA SER A 62 -8.31 -13.68 -3.39
C SER A 62 -7.00 -13.16 -3.94
N ILE A 63 -6.01 -14.04 -4.09
CA ILE A 63 -4.69 -13.68 -4.61
C ILE A 63 -4.46 -14.44 -5.91
N LEU A 64 -4.08 -13.73 -6.96
CA LEU A 64 -3.68 -14.27 -8.24
C LEU A 64 -2.17 -14.04 -8.41
N VAL A 65 -1.43 -15.06 -8.81
CA VAL A 65 0.03 -14.98 -9.03
C VAL A 65 0.32 -15.26 -10.49
N ASP A 66 0.89 -14.25 -11.17
CA ASP A 66 1.35 -14.35 -12.55
C ASP A 66 2.73 -15.04 -12.60
N LEU A 67 2.72 -16.30 -13.03
CA LEU A 67 3.91 -17.14 -13.11
C LEU A 67 4.88 -16.76 -14.23
N ASP A 68 4.49 -15.87 -15.15
CA ASP A 68 5.40 -15.34 -16.19
C ASP A 68 6.16 -14.09 -15.70
N SER A 69 5.56 -13.34 -14.76
CA SER A 69 6.17 -12.13 -14.21
C SER A 69 7.18 -12.44 -13.12
N GLU A 70 6.72 -13.08 -12.02
CA GLU A 70 7.55 -13.24 -10.83
C GLU A 70 7.19 -14.47 -10.00
N SER A 71 8.16 -14.93 -9.20
CA SER A 71 7.93 -16.01 -8.23
C SER A 71 7.56 -15.43 -6.87
N VAL A 72 6.40 -15.82 -6.35
CA VAL A 72 5.93 -15.46 -5.00
C VAL A 72 6.03 -16.67 -4.09
N PRO A 73 7.01 -16.74 -3.16
CA PRO A 73 7.14 -17.86 -2.24
C PRO A 73 5.93 -17.92 -1.29
N ALA A 74 5.31 -19.10 -1.16
CA ALA A 74 4.12 -19.27 -0.32
C ALA A 74 4.32 -18.87 1.14
N GLU A 75 5.49 -19.17 1.72
CA GLU A 75 5.84 -18.76 3.09
C GLU A 75 5.93 -17.24 3.21
N GLY A 76 6.62 -16.58 2.27
CA GLY A 76 6.71 -15.13 2.22
C GLY A 76 5.32 -14.49 2.09
N LEU A 77 4.47 -15.04 1.21
CA LEU A 77 3.12 -14.54 1.00
C LEU A 77 2.27 -14.59 2.28
N ALA A 78 2.35 -15.68 3.04
CA ALA A 78 1.63 -15.82 4.31
C ALA A 78 2.08 -14.74 5.31
N ILE A 79 3.38 -14.51 5.43
CA ILE A 79 3.94 -13.46 6.31
C ILE A 79 3.47 -12.07 5.85
N ALA A 80 3.58 -11.77 4.55
CA ALA A 80 3.15 -10.48 4.01
C ALA A 80 1.65 -10.23 4.23
N LEU A 81 0.80 -11.26 4.13
CA LEU A 81 -0.63 -11.14 4.38
C LEU A 81 -0.95 -10.91 5.87
N GLU A 82 -0.26 -11.59 6.77
CA GLU A 82 -0.40 -11.38 8.22
C GLU A 82 0.03 -9.96 8.62
N GLU A 83 1.14 -9.51 8.07
CA GLU A 83 1.67 -8.17 8.26
C GLU A 83 0.71 -7.11 7.67
N ALA A 84 0.20 -7.31 6.46
CA ALA A 84 -0.80 -6.43 5.84
C ALA A 84 -2.09 -6.37 6.66
N SER A 85 -2.52 -7.52 7.22
CA SER A 85 -3.70 -7.58 8.09
C SER A 85 -3.48 -6.81 9.40
N THR A 86 -2.28 -6.87 9.96
CA THR A 86 -1.90 -6.09 11.15
C THR A 86 -1.95 -4.60 10.84
N LEU A 87 -1.35 -4.18 9.72
CA LEU A 87 -1.36 -2.79 9.28
C LEU A 87 -2.78 -2.26 9.04
N LEU A 88 -3.64 -3.06 8.40
CA LEU A 88 -5.04 -2.69 8.18
C LEU A 88 -5.82 -2.61 9.51
N LEU A 89 -5.60 -3.55 10.42
CA LEU A 89 -6.30 -3.63 11.71
C LEU A 89 -6.03 -2.40 12.56
N GLU A 90 -4.77 -2.01 12.68
CA GLU A 90 -4.34 -0.84 13.45
C GLU A 90 -5.02 0.46 13.01
N ARG A 91 -5.35 0.58 11.72
CA ARG A 91 -5.85 1.82 11.12
C ARG A 91 -7.37 1.82 10.89
N THR A 92 -7.99 0.65 10.77
CA THR A 92 -9.39 0.54 10.36
C THR A 92 -10.25 -0.34 11.26
N GLY A 93 -9.65 -1.23 12.05
CA GLY A 93 -10.37 -2.29 12.78
C GLY A 93 -10.68 -3.53 11.94
N PHE A 94 -10.18 -3.61 10.70
CA PHE A 94 -10.40 -4.75 9.79
C PHE A 94 -9.13 -5.54 9.53
N VAL A 95 -9.27 -6.83 9.24
CA VAL A 95 -8.18 -7.71 8.77
C VAL A 95 -8.48 -8.22 7.36
N PHE A 96 -7.47 -8.72 6.66
CA PHE A 96 -7.73 -9.50 5.44
C PHE A 96 -8.14 -10.92 5.79
N THR A 97 -9.01 -11.49 4.95
CA THR A 97 -9.30 -12.93 4.97
C THR A 97 -9.05 -13.50 3.59
N LEU A 98 -8.06 -14.38 3.48
CA LEU A 98 -7.74 -15.06 2.24
C LEU A 98 -8.77 -16.13 1.94
N LEU A 99 -9.40 -16.04 0.77
CA LEU A 99 -10.29 -17.07 0.23
C LEU A 99 -9.49 -18.15 -0.50
N GLU A 100 -8.55 -17.74 -1.36
CA GLU A 100 -7.70 -18.66 -2.12
C GLU A 100 -6.51 -17.93 -2.75
N VAL A 101 -5.50 -18.73 -3.13
CA VAL A 101 -4.40 -18.34 -4.03
C VAL A 101 -4.55 -19.11 -5.33
N VAL A 102 -4.52 -18.40 -6.45
CA VAL A 102 -4.60 -18.96 -7.80
C VAL A 102 -3.34 -18.59 -8.57
N GLU A 103 -2.61 -19.59 -9.03
CA GLU A 103 -1.47 -19.38 -9.91
C GLU A 103 -1.92 -19.52 -11.36
N GLY A 104 -1.40 -18.64 -12.23
CA GLY A 104 -1.77 -18.65 -13.63
C GLY A 104 -0.78 -17.93 -14.53
N ARG A 105 -1.11 -17.89 -15.81
CA ARG A 105 -0.37 -17.16 -16.84
C ARG A 105 -1.39 -16.32 -17.62
N PRO A 106 -1.52 -15.01 -17.37
CA PRO A 106 -2.46 -14.18 -18.10
C PRO A 106 -2.12 -14.19 -19.58
N THR A 107 -3.10 -14.47 -20.45
CA THR A 107 -2.89 -14.52 -21.91
C THR A 107 -2.87 -13.14 -22.54
N ASP A 108 -3.51 -12.16 -21.90
CA ASP A 108 -3.71 -10.81 -22.44
C ASP A 108 -3.27 -9.74 -21.43
N SER A 109 -4.19 -9.26 -20.60
CA SER A 109 -3.99 -8.20 -19.61
C SER A 109 -4.61 -8.60 -18.27
N ILE A 110 -4.26 -7.90 -17.20
CA ILE A 110 -4.66 -8.24 -15.84
C ILE A 110 -6.17 -8.09 -15.66
N GLY A 111 -6.77 -7.01 -16.18
CA GLY A 111 -8.21 -6.76 -16.08
C GLY A 111 -9.08 -7.92 -16.60
N PRO A 112 -8.90 -8.36 -17.86
CA PRO A 112 -9.57 -9.55 -18.40
C PRO A 112 -9.29 -10.83 -17.60
N TRP A 113 -8.04 -11.07 -17.16
CA TRP A 113 -7.72 -12.26 -16.37
C TRP A 113 -8.48 -12.31 -15.04
N VAL A 114 -8.53 -11.17 -14.31
CA VAL A 114 -9.32 -11.09 -13.07
C VAL A 114 -10.82 -11.21 -13.36
N SER A 115 -11.31 -10.64 -14.47
CA SER A 115 -12.72 -10.76 -14.86
C SER A 115 -13.12 -12.21 -15.16
N ASP A 116 -12.26 -12.93 -15.88
CA ASP A 116 -12.46 -14.36 -16.18
C ASP A 116 -12.45 -15.19 -14.90
N TYR A 117 -11.49 -14.94 -14.01
CA TYR A 117 -11.44 -15.56 -12.67
C TYR A 117 -12.75 -15.35 -11.91
N LEU A 118 -13.24 -14.11 -11.81
CA LEU A 118 -14.49 -13.80 -11.10
C LEU A 118 -15.72 -14.44 -11.77
N SER A 119 -15.74 -14.52 -13.10
CA SER A 119 -16.85 -15.12 -13.85
C SER A 119 -16.99 -16.62 -13.61
N GLY A 120 -15.86 -17.31 -13.41
CA GLY A 120 -15.82 -18.75 -13.13
C GLY A 120 -15.94 -19.10 -11.65
N LYS A 121 -15.94 -18.11 -10.76
CA LYS A 121 -15.89 -18.32 -9.31
C LYS A 121 -17.25 -18.60 -8.70
N ALA A 122 -17.33 -19.69 -7.94
CA ALA A 122 -18.46 -19.94 -7.05
C ALA A 122 -18.36 -19.06 -5.78
N PRO A 123 -19.49 -18.68 -5.15
CA PRO A 123 -19.48 -17.97 -3.88
C PRO A 123 -18.63 -18.68 -2.79
N PRO A 124 -17.98 -17.94 -1.87
CA PRO A 124 -18.01 -16.48 -1.75
C PRO A 124 -17.15 -15.78 -2.81
N ILE A 125 -17.68 -14.67 -3.36
CA ILE A 125 -16.94 -13.76 -4.24
C ILE A 125 -16.13 -12.80 -3.33
N PRO A 126 -14.84 -12.54 -3.61
CA PRO A 126 -14.02 -11.67 -2.77
C PRO A 126 -14.47 -10.21 -2.86
N ASN A 127 -14.20 -9.44 -1.81
CA ASN A 127 -14.33 -7.98 -1.83
C ASN A 127 -13.23 -7.35 -2.70
N GLY A 128 -12.04 -7.96 -2.72
CA GLY A 128 -10.93 -7.52 -3.55
C GLY A 128 -10.04 -8.66 -4.06
N VAL A 129 -9.27 -8.39 -5.11
CA VAL A 129 -8.29 -9.32 -5.68
C VAL A 129 -6.93 -8.66 -5.66
N VAL A 130 -5.93 -9.36 -5.13
CA VAL A 130 -4.53 -9.00 -5.33
C VAL A 130 -3.97 -9.79 -6.49
N VAL A 131 -3.24 -9.13 -7.36
CA VAL A 131 -2.51 -9.76 -8.46
C VAL A 131 -1.02 -9.47 -8.29
N PHE A 132 -0.21 -10.50 -8.09
CA PHE A 132 1.24 -10.35 -8.16
C PHE A 132 1.69 -10.50 -9.61
N SER A 133 2.19 -9.41 -10.21
CA SER A 133 2.58 -9.32 -11.61
C SER A 133 3.40 -8.04 -11.85
N TYR A 134 4.15 -7.99 -12.95
CA TYR A 134 4.73 -6.72 -13.42
C TYR A 134 3.67 -5.73 -13.94
N GLY A 135 2.44 -6.20 -14.17
CA GLY A 135 1.32 -5.40 -14.64
C GLY A 135 1.44 -4.99 -16.10
N GLU A 136 0.46 -4.24 -16.61
CA GLU A 136 0.52 -3.76 -17.99
C GLU A 136 1.72 -2.82 -18.18
N HIS A 137 2.52 -3.06 -19.23
CA HIS A 137 3.70 -2.25 -19.57
C HIS A 137 4.73 -2.11 -18.43
N ASP A 138 4.91 -3.14 -17.60
CA ASP A 138 5.81 -3.15 -16.44
C ASP A 138 5.48 -2.08 -15.37
N PHE A 139 4.24 -1.61 -15.32
CA PHE A 139 3.85 -0.50 -14.46
C PHE A 139 4.05 -0.84 -12.97
N ALA A 140 3.56 -1.99 -12.50
CA ALA A 140 3.76 -2.42 -11.10
C ALA A 140 5.23 -2.64 -10.79
N ARG A 141 6.01 -3.19 -11.72
CA ARG A 141 7.47 -3.36 -11.52
C ARG A 141 8.15 -2.02 -11.24
N SER A 142 7.79 -0.99 -12.02
CA SER A 142 8.37 0.36 -11.91
C SER A 142 7.85 1.19 -10.72
N ARG A 143 6.62 0.93 -10.25
CA ARG A 143 5.95 1.77 -9.23
C ARG A 143 5.70 1.08 -7.90
N GLY A 144 5.88 -0.23 -7.81
CA GLY A 144 5.57 -1.04 -6.63
C GLY A 144 4.16 -1.64 -6.70
N GLY A 145 3.22 -0.91 -7.27
CA GLY A 145 1.87 -1.39 -7.52
C GLY A 145 1.00 -0.36 -8.26
N TYR A 146 -0.25 -0.73 -8.46
CA TYR A 146 -1.36 0.14 -8.84
C TYR A 146 -2.67 -0.56 -8.50
N SER A 147 -3.78 0.17 -8.61
CA SER A 147 -5.10 -0.37 -8.37
C SER A 147 -6.12 0.08 -9.41
N PHE A 148 -7.19 -0.69 -9.51
CA PHE A 148 -8.37 -0.37 -10.29
C PHE A 148 -9.58 -1.14 -9.74
N ASN A 149 -10.74 -0.92 -10.33
CA ASN A 149 -11.95 -1.65 -9.97
C ASN A 149 -12.58 -2.28 -11.22
N ILE A 150 -13.15 -3.46 -11.04
CA ILE A 150 -13.87 -4.17 -12.11
C ILE A 150 -15.32 -4.39 -11.71
N PRO A 151 -16.26 -4.43 -12.68
CA PRO A 151 -17.63 -4.83 -12.40
C PRO A 151 -17.67 -6.22 -11.76
N ALA A 152 -18.40 -6.35 -10.66
CA ALA A 152 -18.58 -7.64 -10.02
C ALA A 152 -19.58 -8.53 -10.80
N PRO A 153 -19.55 -9.85 -10.60
CA PRO A 153 -20.54 -10.76 -11.16
C PRO A 153 -21.99 -10.35 -10.82
N ALA A 154 -22.93 -10.66 -11.72
CA ALA A 154 -24.33 -10.31 -11.53
C ALA A 154 -24.89 -10.90 -10.22
N GLY A 155 -25.58 -10.07 -9.44
CA GLY A 155 -26.16 -10.47 -8.14
C GLY A 155 -25.21 -10.31 -6.94
N PHE A 156 -23.91 -10.04 -7.17
CA PHE A 156 -23.00 -9.68 -6.09
C PHE A 156 -23.15 -8.21 -5.70
N VAL A 157 -23.09 -7.95 -4.39
CA VAL A 157 -22.91 -6.63 -3.80
C VAL A 157 -21.76 -6.73 -2.82
N ASN A 158 -20.75 -5.89 -3.01
CA ASN A 158 -19.58 -5.83 -2.13
C ASN A 158 -20.01 -5.27 -0.77
N ALA A 159 -19.58 -5.93 0.31
CA ALA A 159 -19.84 -5.46 1.67
C ALA A 159 -19.11 -4.13 1.95
N PHE A 160 -18.13 -3.75 1.14
CA PHE A 160 -17.44 -2.47 1.22
C PHE A 160 -17.87 -1.62 0.02
N VAL A 161 -18.62 -0.55 0.26
CA VAL A 161 -19.18 0.31 -0.80
C VAL A 161 -18.29 1.54 -1.00
N SER A 162 -17.43 1.46 -2.01
CA SER A 162 -16.55 2.55 -2.42
C SER A 162 -17.34 3.82 -2.81
N PRO A 163 -16.88 5.03 -2.43
CA PRO A 163 -17.50 6.29 -2.84
C PRO A 163 -17.39 6.55 -4.35
N VAL A 164 -16.41 5.95 -5.05
CA VAL A 164 -16.13 6.19 -6.47
C VAL A 164 -16.55 5.02 -7.37
N ALA A 165 -16.39 3.78 -6.91
CA ALA A 165 -16.73 2.57 -7.67
C ALA A 165 -18.10 1.98 -7.29
N GLY A 166 -18.65 2.34 -6.13
CA GLY A 166 -19.92 1.80 -5.62
C GLY A 166 -19.84 0.33 -5.19
N GLY A 167 -20.98 -0.22 -4.76
CA GLY A 167 -21.05 -1.57 -4.19
C GLY A 167 -21.13 -2.70 -5.22
N ARG A 168 -21.06 -2.40 -6.53
CA ARG A 168 -21.16 -3.40 -7.61
C ARG A 168 -19.80 -3.68 -8.26
N SER A 169 -18.72 -3.45 -7.52
CA SER A 169 -17.36 -3.66 -7.98
C SER A 169 -16.58 -4.58 -7.05
N VAL A 170 -15.59 -5.25 -7.63
CA VAL A 170 -14.48 -5.87 -6.91
C VAL A 170 -13.26 -4.97 -7.09
N TYR A 171 -12.54 -4.74 -6.00
CA TYR A 171 -11.35 -3.89 -5.98
C TYR A 171 -10.13 -4.70 -6.35
N VAL A 172 -9.27 -4.21 -7.23
CA VAL A 172 -8.09 -4.93 -7.71
C VAL A 172 -6.85 -4.14 -7.36
N ALA A 173 -5.91 -4.79 -6.68
CA ALA A 173 -4.56 -4.28 -6.46
C ALA A 173 -3.58 -5.15 -7.24
N VAL A 174 -2.72 -4.54 -8.05
CA VAL A 174 -1.65 -5.22 -8.76
C VAL A 174 -0.33 -4.81 -8.12
N LEU A 175 0.43 -5.78 -7.63
CA LEU A 175 1.62 -5.56 -6.82
C LEU A 175 2.83 -6.24 -7.46
N HIS A 176 3.99 -5.59 -7.40
CA HIS A 176 5.26 -6.24 -7.69
C HIS A 176 5.86 -6.80 -6.39
N TRP A 177 5.89 -8.12 -6.26
CA TRP A 177 6.41 -8.80 -5.06
C TRP A 177 7.88 -8.45 -4.79
N GLY A 178 8.69 -8.39 -5.85
CA GLY A 178 10.12 -8.07 -5.76
C GLY A 178 10.47 -6.59 -5.63
N HIS A 179 9.50 -5.68 -5.41
CA HIS A 179 9.80 -4.25 -5.40
C HIS A 179 10.67 -3.84 -4.20
N ARG A 180 11.73 -3.07 -4.46
CA ARG A 180 12.75 -2.70 -3.47
C ARG A 180 12.50 -1.28 -2.95
N PHE A 181 12.16 -1.15 -1.68
CA PHE A 181 12.05 0.15 -1.03
C PHE A 181 13.41 0.84 -0.91
N GLY A 182 13.51 2.13 -1.26
CA GLY A 182 14.78 2.86 -1.12
C GLY A 182 15.95 2.20 -1.86
N ALA A 183 15.68 1.56 -3.01
CA ALA A 183 16.69 0.92 -3.84
C ALA A 183 17.86 1.86 -4.15
N CYS A 184 19.09 1.38 -4.03
CA CYS A 184 20.29 2.19 -4.13
C CYS A 184 21.35 1.53 -5.02
N GLY A 185 21.89 2.31 -5.95
CA GLY A 185 23.00 1.91 -6.82
C GLY A 185 22.59 0.99 -7.98
N TYR A 186 21.30 0.87 -8.28
CA TYR A 186 20.79 0.02 -9.35
C TYR A 186 20.64 0.76 -10.68
N ASP A 187 20.92 0.09 -11.80
CA ASP A 187 20.54 0.57 -13.14
C ASP A 187 19.04 0.36 -13.43
N GLU A 188 18.57 0.81 -14.60
CA GLU A 188 17.18 0.65 -15.05
C GLU A 188 16.76 -0.83 -15.22
N SER A 189 17.72 -1.74 -15.34
CA SER A 189 17.49 -3.18 -15.43
C SER A 189 17.48 -3.86 -14.06
N GLY A 190 17.70 -3.11 -12.97
CA GLY A 190 17.72 -3.61 -11.60
C GLY A 190 19.03 -4.27 -11.18
N ASN A 191 20.11 -4.12 -11.96
CA ASN A 191 21.44 -4.63 -11.63
C ASN A 191 22.18 -3.65 -10.73
N LEU A 192 22.87 -4.14 -9.70
CA LEU A 192 23.70 -3.30 -8.84
C LEU A 192 24.95 -2.87 -9.62
N VAL A 193 25.13 -1.57 -9.81
CA VAL A 193 26.23 -0.99 -10.60
C VAL A 193 27.04 0.05 -9.81
N SER A 194 26.60 0.43 -8.61
CA SER A 194 27.24 1.45 -7.78
C SER A 194 27.04 1.17 -6.29
N GLU A 195 28.02 1.55 -5.46
CA GLU A 195 27.94 1.51 -3.98
C GLU A 195 27.38 2.81 -3.39
N VAL A 196 27.01 3.77 -4.24
CA VAL A 196 26.31 5.00 -3.88
C VAL A 196 25.09 5.22 -4.77
N ALA A 197 24.12 5.97 -4.26
CA ALA A 197 22.93 6.39 -4.97
C ALA A 197 23.30 7.09 -6.29
N ILE A 198 22.66 6.67 -7.37
CA ILE A 198 22.80 7.28 -8.69
C ILE A 198 21.49 7.98 -9.09
N ASP A 199 21.63 9.12 -9.76
CA ASP A 199 20.50 9.92 -10.25
C ASP A 199 19.46 10.22 -9.16
N GLY A 200 18.16 10.09 -9.48
CA GLY A 200 17.04 10.40 -8.59
C GLY A 200 16.82 9.44 -7.41
N GLN A 201 17.73 8.49 -7.18
CA GLN A 201 17.63 7.53 -6.07
C GLN A 201 17.77 8.22 -4.70
N CYS A 202 17.35 7.52 -3.66
CA CYS A 202 17.45 8.00 -2.28
C CYS A 202 16.80 9.37 -2.07
N ARG A 203 15.60 9.56 -2.64
CA ARG A 203 14.87 10.83 -2.62
C ARG A 203 15.65 11.97 -3.28
N ASN A 204 16.23 11.68 -4.44
CA ASN A 204 17.05 12.60 -5.22
C ASN A 204 18.26 13.14 -4.43
N GLN A 205 18.92 12.26 -3.68
CA GLN A 205 20.16 12.54 -2.95
C GLN A 205 21.30 11.68 -3.52
N PRO A 206 21.78 11.98 -4.75
CA PRO A 206 22.88 11.24 -5.36
C PRO A 206 24.14 11.30 -4.48
N GLY A 207 24.91 10.21 -4.47
CA GLY A 207 26.09 10.06 -3.62
C GLY A 207 25.80 9.55 -2.20
N THR A 208 24.52 9.37 -1.82
CA THR A 208 24.15 8.68 -0.57
C THR A 208 24.74 7.27 -0.58
N THR A 209 25.42 6.87 0.50
CA THR A 209 26.00 5.52 0.61
C THR A 209 24.91 4.46 0.53
N CYS A 210 25.13 3.44 -0.29
CA CYS A 210 24.30 2.25 -0.29
C CYS A 210 24.80 1.25 0.75
N THR A 211 23.88 0.61 1.46
CA THR A 211 24.18 -0.46 2.42
C THR A 211 23.30 -1.66 2.14
N THR A 212 23.78 -2.86 2.47
CA THR A 212 22.99 -4.08 2.35
C THR A 212 22.03 -4.19 3.53
N HIS A 213 20.75 -4.34 3.23
CA HIS A 213 19.69 -4.55 4.22
C HIS A 213 18.57 -5.38 3.58
N ASN A 214 17.98 -6.32 4.34
CA ASN A 214 16.96 -7.26 3.83
C ASN A 214 17.29 -7.91 2.47
N GLY A 215 18.57 -8.19 2.22
CA GLY A 215 19.02 -8.91 1.03
C GLY A 215 19.21 -8.06 -0.24
N TYR A 216 19.08 -6.73 -0.18
CA TYR A 216 19.37 -5.84 -1.31
C TYR A 216 20.11 -4.57 -0.87
N SER A 217 20.62 -3.82 -1.85
CA SER A 217 21.34 -2.56 -1.66
C SER A 217 20.34 -1.41 -1.51
N MET A 218 20.30 -0.77 -0.35
CA MET A 218 19.36 0.30 -0.04
C MET A 218 20.07 1.56 0.44
N CYS A 219 19.38 2.70 0.36
CA CYS A 219 19.91 3.97 0.80
C CYS A 219 20.16 3.96 2.31
N SER A 220 21.37 4.30 2.74
CA SER A 220 21.74 4.34 4.17
C SER A 220 20.89 5.29 5.01
N ASN A 221 20.21 6.27 4.41
CA ASN A 221 19.35 7.23 5.10
C ASN A 221 17.89 6.77 5.26
N VAL A 222 17.50 5.58 4.77
CA VAL A 222 16.13 5.04 4.92
C VAL A 222 16.10 3.63 5.51
N VAL A 223 17.23 3.14 6.02
CA VAL A 223 17.33 1.81 6.67
C VAL A 223 16.47 1.69 7.93
N ASP A 224 16.25 2.81 8.62
CA ASP A 224 15.43 2.88 9.84
C ASP A 224 13.95 3.21 9.54
N ASP A 225 13.57 3.34 8.26
CA ASP A 225 12.18 3.54 7.87
C ASP A 225 11.37 2.25 8.14
N PRO A 226 10.12 2.34 8.64
CA PRO A 226 9.25 1.18 8.81
C PRO A 226 9.17 0.27 7.57
N TYR A 227 9.20 0.84 6.36
CA TYR A 227 9.19 0.08 5.11
C TYR A 227 10.37 -0.87 4.92
N ALA A 228 11.47 -0.64 5.64
CA ALA A 228 12.65 -1.47 5.64
C ALA A 228 12.73 -2.41 6.86
N SER A 229 11.72 -2.47 7.72
CA SER A 229 11.78 -3.23 8.97
C SER A 229 11.87 -4.74 8.78
N THR A 230 11.19 -5.28 7.75
CA THR A 230 11.23 -6.70 7.38
C THR A 230 11.36 -6.85 5.86
N PRO A 231 11.75 -8.03 5.34
CA PRO A 231 11.73 -8.29 3.90
C PRO A 231 10.33 -8.18 3.26
N THR A 232 9.27 -8.32 4.04
CA THR A 232 7.87 -8.33 3.58
C THR A 232 7.11 -7.05 3.85
N TYR A 233 7.61 -6.15 4.72
CA TYR A 233 6.87 -4.97 5.15
C TYR A 233 6.44 -4.10 3.98
N PHE A 234 7.34 -3.84 3.04
CA PHE A 234 7.02 -2.96 1.91
C PHE A 234 5.90 -3.53 1.03
N VAL A 235 5.94 -4.82 0.69
CA VAL A 235 4.87 -5.44 -0.09
C VAL A 235 3.56 -5.55 0.71
N ALA A 236 3.64 -5.82 2.01
CA ALA A 236 2.50 -5.83 2.92
C ALA A 236 1.83 -4.45 3.03
N ALA A 237 2.63 -3.40 3.12
CA ALA A 237 2.14 -2.03 3.14
C ALA A 237 1.51 -1.62 1.80
N ASN A 238 2.12 -2.00 0.67
CA ASN A 238 1.52 -1.77 -0.65
C ASN A 238 0.20 -2.52 -0.83
N PHE A 239 0.07 -3.70 -0.22
CA PHE A 239 -1.18 -4.44 -0.17
C PHE A 239 -2.34 -3.58 0.37
N VAL A 240 -2.10 -2.92 1.51
CA VAL A 240 -3.08 -2.02 2.13
C VAL A 240 -3.23 -0.74 1.30
N HIS A 241 -2.13 -0.12 0.91
CA HIS A 241 -2.10 1.12 0.12
C HIS A 241 -2.97 1.02 -1.14
N GLU A 242 -2.72 0.01 -1.97
CA GLU A 242 -3.39 -0.11 -3.26
C GLU A 242 -4.87 -0.43 -3.11
N PHE A 243 -5.26 -1.20 -2.08
CA PHE A 243 -6.67 -1.43 -1.79
C PHE A 243 -7.41 -0.22 -1.26
N LEU A 244 -6.72 0.81 -0.77
CA LEU A 244 -7.35 2.01 -0.24
C LEU A 244 -7.66 3.05 -1.32
N HIS A 245 -7.03 3.00 -2.50
CA HIS A 245 -7.33 3.94 -3.58
C HIS A 245 -8.82 4.02 -3.97
N PRO A 246 -9.58 2.90 -4.08
CA PRO A 246 -11.01 2.97 -4.32
C PRO A 246 -11.81 3.66 -3.20
N PHE A 247 -11.24 3.92 -2.04
CA PHE A 247 -11.94 4.54 -0.90
C PHE A 247 -11.59 6.02 -0.73
N GLY A 248 -10.68 6.53 -1.55
CA GLY A 248 -10.43 7.95 -1.70
C GLY A 248 -11.47 8.65 -2.60
N LEU A 249 -11.60 9.97 -2.45
CA LEU A 249 -12.50 10.80 -3.25
C LEU A 249 -11.85 11.29 -4.56
N TYR A 250 -10.52 11.31 -4.59
CA TYR A 250 -9.67 11.85 -5.66
C TYR A 250 -8.67 10.81 -6.21
N LEU A 251 -8.88 9.51 -5.91
CA LEU A 251 -8.10 8.39 -6.45
C LEU A 251 -6.60 8.51 -6.13
N ASN A 252 -5.77 8.63 -7.16
CA ASN A 252 -4.32 8.77 -7.05
C ASN A 252 -3.89 10.11 -6.42
N TYR A 253 -4.80 11.06 -6.22
CA TYR A 253 -4.49 12.29 -5.50
C TYR A 253 -4.73 12.18 -4.00
N ASP A 254 -5.21 11.04 -3.49
CA ASP A 254 -5.44 10.81 -2.06
C ASP A 254 -4.21 10.28 -1.32
N HIS A 255 -3.03 10.70 -1.75
CA HIS A 255 -1.79 10.38 -1.07
C HIS A 255 -1.48 11.38 0.05
N TYR A 256 -0.73 10.93 1.04
CA TYR A 256 -0.31 11.78 2.16
C TYR A 256 0.44 13.02 1.66
N GLY A 257 -0.03 14.21 2.05
CA GLY A 257 0.62 15.49 1.76
C GLY A 257 0.32 16.09 0.38
N THR A 258 -0.47 15.43 -0.48
CA THR A 258 -1.00 16.05 -1.71
C THR A 258 -1.92 17.24 -1.39
N ALA A 259 -2.20 18.07 -2.40
CA ALA A 259 -3.08 19.22 -2.22
C ALA A 259 -4.50 18.78 -1.82
N GLU A 260 -5.01 17.73 -2.45
CA GLU A 260 -6.33 17.15 -2.22
C GLU A 260 -6.42 16.55 -0.80
N CYS A 261 -5.40 15.80 -0.37
CA CYS A 261 -5.34 15.28 0.99
C CYS A 261 -5.33 16.43 2.02
N ARG A 262 -4.50 17.45 1.79
CA ARG A 262 -4.42 18.63 2.67
C ARG A 262 -5.74 19.38 2.76
N GLU A 263 -6.44 19.53 1.63
CA GLU A 263 -7.74 20.18 1.57
C GLU A 263 -8.76 19.43 2.43
N VAL A 264 -8.89 18.11 2.24
CA VAL A 264 -9.83 17.27 3.00
C VAL A 264 -9.50 17.23 4.49
N MET A 265 -8.21 17.12 4.83
CA MET A 265 -7.74 17.07 6.22
C MET A 265 -7.76 18.44 6.92
N GLY A 266 -7.98 19.54 6.18
CA GLY A 266 -7.92 20.89 6.73
C GLY A 266 -6.51 21.32 7.16
N TRP A 267 -5.46 20.76 6.55
CA TRP A 267 -4.07 21.10 6.85
C TRP A 267 -3.70 22.46 6.26
N GLY A 268 -3.58 23.46 7.14
CA GLY A 268 -3.28 24.84 6.78
C GLY A 268 -1.89 25.05 6.15
N SER A 269 -1.56 26.31 5.88
CA SER A 269 -0.27 26.72 5.29
C SER A 269 0.94 26.39 6.17
N GLU A 270 0.74 26.30 7.49
CA GLU A 270 1.79 26.00 8.48
C GLU A 270 2.09 24.50 8.61
N TRP A 271 1.33 23.63 7.93
CA TRP A 271 1.59 22.19 7.96
C TRP A 271 2.90 21.86 7.23
N VAL A 272 3.69 20.97 7.83
CA VAL A 272 4.96 20.49 7.30
C VAL A 272 4.87 19.00 7.06
N PHE A 273 5.41 18.55 5.93
CA PHE A 273 5.47 17.13 5.60
C PHE A 273 6.27 16.35 6.67
N SER A 274 5.74 15.21 7.09
CA SER A 274 6.36 14.32 8.06
C SER A 274 6.51 12.94 7.42
N ASP A 275 7.75 12.51 7.19
CA ASP A 275 8.03 11.17 6.67
C ASP A 275 7.50 10.08 7.61
N ALA A 276 7.66 10.26 8.92
CA ALA A 276 7.18 9.29 9.90
C ALA A 276 5.65 9.14 9.86
N GLU A 277 4.93 10.24 9.66
CA GLU A 277 3.48 10.21 9.54
C GLU A 277 3.03 9.67 8.18
N ALA A 278 3.74 10.02 7.10
CA ALA A 278 3.52 9.44 5.78
C ALA A 278 3.70 7.92 5.81
N SER A 279 4.81 7.41 6.37
CA SER A 279 5.05 5.97 6.52
C SER A 279 4.05 5.32 7.46
N TYR A 280 3.60 6.00 8.53
CA TYR A 280 2.53 5.49 9.39
C TYR A 280 1.23 5.30 8.60
N TRP A 281 0.82 6.27 7.77
CA TRP A 281 -0.37 6.17 6.93
C TRP A 281 -0.14 5.45 5.60
N LEU A 282 0.98 4.74 5.47
CA LEU A 282 1.36 3.99 4.28
C LEU A 282 1.31 4.86 3.01
N ASN A 283 1.67 6.14 3.10
CA ASN A 283 1.57 7.17 2.07
C ASN A 283 0.14 7.45 1.53
N MET A 284 -0.90 6.93 2.17
CA MET A 284 -2.30 7.29 1.89
C MET A 284 -2.75 8.44 2.81
N CYS A 285 -3.69 9.24 2.35
CA CYS A 285 -4.28 10.27 3.18
C CYS A 285 -5.08 9.63 4.34
N PRO A 286 -4.99 10.14 5.59
CA PRO A 286 -5.64 9.51 6.74
C PRO A 286 -7.16 9.30 6.58
N TYR A 287 -7.86 10.25 5.96
CA TYR A 287 -9.32 10.15 5.76
C TYR A 287 -9.73 8.95 4.90
N VAL A 288 -8.82 8.40 4.08
CA VAL A 288 -9.12 7.24 3.22
C VAL A 288 -9.37 6.00 4.07
N TYR A 289 -8.65 5.85 5.19
CA TYR A 289 -8.88 4.77 6.16
C TYR A 289 -10.23 4.90 6.85
N ASP A 290 -10.65 6.14 7.16
CA ASP A 290 -11.98 6.41 7.71
C ASP A 290 -13.08 6.08 6.70
N ASN A 291 -12.89 6.45 5.43
CA ASN A 291 -13.81 6.11 4.35
C ASN A 291 -13.91 4.59 4.15
N PHE A 292 -12.79 3.87 4.16
CA PHE A 292 -12.79 2.42 4.10
C PHE A 292 -13.62 1.81 5.24
N ARG A 293 -13.38 2.24 6.48
CA ARG A 293 -14.14 1.78 7.65
C ARG A 293 -15.63 2.08 7.53
N ALA A 294 -15.99 3.30 7.11
CA ALA A 294 -17.38 3.72 6.93
C ALA A 294 -18.06 3.09 5.71
N SER A 295 -17.29 2.52 4.77
CA SER A 295 -17.81 1.86 3.57
C SER A 295 -18.45 0.51 3.86
N TYR A 296 -18.14 -0.10 5.00
CA TYR A 296 -18.63 -1.42 5.37
C TYR A 296 -20.14 -1.40 5.65
N ARG A 297 -20.88 -2.16 4.84
CA ARG A 297 -22.34 -2.32 4.81
C ARG A 297 -22.65 -3.81 4.63
N PRO A 298 -22.61 -4.60 5.72
CA PRO A 298 -22.84 -6.05 5.67
C PRO A 298 -24.26 -6.43 5.23
#